data_AF-A0A934VRK9-F1
#
_entry.id   AF-A0A934VRK9-F1
#
_cell.length_a   1.000
_cell.length_b   1.000
_cell.length_c   1.000
_cell.angle_alpha   90.00
_cell.angle_beta   90.00
_cell.angle_gamma   90.00
#
_symmetry.space_group_name_H-M   'P 1'
#
loop_
_entity.id
_entity.type
_entity.pdbx_description
1 polymer ?
#
loop_
_entity_poly.entity_id
_entity_poly.type
_entity_poly.pdbx_seq_one_letter_code
_entity_poly.pdbx_strand_id
1 'polypeptide(L)' 'MIASFEEGLEKLERIVSEMEDSKLPLEKLITHYEQGTKLLSQCDIKLKEAEKKIEVLRSKTENGPEFEALESEQ' A
#
# COMPACT_ATOMS: atom_id res chain seq x y z
N MET A 1 -7.96 -6.23 7.27
CA MET A 1 -6.58 -5.90 7.62
C MET A 1 -5.73 -6.97 6.95
N ILE A 2 -4.82 -6.56 6.05
CA ILE A 2 -3.92 -7.46 5.31
C ILE A 2 -2.89 -8.09 6.24
N ALA A 3 -2.50 -9.34 5.98
CA ALA A 3 -1.53 -10.05 6.83
C ALA A 3 -0.10 -9.56 6.61
N SER A 4 0.26 -9.25 5.36
CA SER A 4 1.54 -8.61 4.99
C SER A 4 1.34 -7.57 3.89
N PHE A 5 2.38 -6.76 3.63
CA PHE A 5 2.36 -5.81 2.52
C PHE A 5 2.29 -6.53 1.17
N GLU A 6 3.08 -7.58 1.00
CA GLU A 6 3.14 -8.41 -0.21
C GLU A 6 1.77 -9.01 -0.53
N GLU A 7 1.06 -9.53 0.49
CA GLU A 7 -0.31 -10.04 0.31
C GLU A 7 -1.29 -8.93 -0.10
N GLY A 8 -1.14 -7.74 0.47
CA GLY A 8 -1.97 -6.58 0.09
C GLY A 8 -1.73 -6.15 -1.35
N LEU A 9 -0.46 -6.15 -1.77
CA LEU A 9 -0.04 -5.82 -3.13
C LEU A 9 -0.58 -6.83 -4.15
N GLU A 10 -0.41 -8.13 -3.88
CA GLU A 10 -0.93 -9.20 -4.76
C GLU A 10 -2.45 -9.10 -4.94
N LYS A 11 -3.19 -8.81 -3.85
CA LYS A 11 -4.64 -8.59 -3.92
C LYS A 11 -5.00 -7.35 -4.74
N LEU A 12 -4.22 -6.28 -4.63
CA LEU A 12 -4.46 -5.05 -5.39
C LEU A 12 -4.22 -5.28 -6.89
N GLU A 13 -3.12 -5.94 -7.25
CA GLU A 13 -2.79 -6.33 -8.62
C GLU A 13 -3.91 -7.18 -9.24
N ARG A 14 -4.43 -8.14 -8.47
CA ARG A 14 -5.56 -8.96 -8.92
C ARG A 14 -6.82 -8.15 -9.16
N ILE A 15 -7.18 -7.24 -8.25
CA ILE A 15 -8.35 -6.36 -8.41
C ILE A 15 -8.20 -5.50 -9.66
N VAL A 16 -7.01 -4.91 -9.88
CA VAL A 16 -6.72 -4.10 -11.07
C VAL A 16 -6.88 -4.95 -12.34
N SER A 17 -6.32 -6.16 -12.35
CA SER A 17 -6.47 -7.09 -13.48
C SER A 17 -7.94 -7.46 -13.75
N GLU A 18 -8.74 -7.67 -12.71
CA GLU A 18 -10.18 -7.94 -12.84
C GLU A 18 -10.95 -6.70 -13.36
N MET A 19 -10.49 -5.48 -13.04
CA MET A 19 -11.07 -4.21 -13.53
C MET A 19 -10.72 -3.90 -14.99
N GLU A 20 -9.65 -4.49 -15.54
CA GLU A 20 -9.26 -4.33 -16.95
C GLU A 20 -10.14 -5.12 -17.93
N ASP A 21 -10.97 -6.05 -17.42
CA ASP A 21 -11.92 -6.78 -18.25
C ASP A 21 -13.02 -5.82 -18.78
N SER A 22 -13.06 -5.67 -20.10
CA SER A 22 -14.01 -4.81 -20.81
C SER A 22 -15.48 -5.27 -20.67
N LYS A 23 -15.71 -6.48 -20.16
CA LYS A 23 -17.04 -7.05 -19.90
C LYS A 23 -17.45 -6.94 -18.44
N LEU A 24 -16.64 -6.35 -17.57
CA LEU A 24 -16.97 -6.20 -16.16
C LEU A 24 -18.21 -5.29 -16.00
N PRO A 25 -19.28 -5.76 -15.34
CA PRO A 25 -20.45 -4.92 -15.08
C PRO A 25 -20.10 -3.71 -14.21
N LEU A 26 -20.77 -2.58 -14.44
CA LEU A 26 -20.52 -1.33 -13.69
C LEU A 26 -20.61 -1.50 -12.17
N GLU A 27 -21.60 -2.24 -11.68
CA GLU A 27 -21.75 -2.52 -10.24
C GLU A 27 -20.55 -3.29 -9.67
N LYS A 28 -19.98 -4.20 -10.46
CA LYS A 28 -18.75 -4.92 -10.09
C LYS A 28 -17.56 -3.97 -10.11
N LEU A 29 -17.42 -3.10 -11.11
CA LEU A 29 -16.35 -2.11 -11.17
C LEU A 29 -16.34 -1.22 -9.91
N ILE A 30 -17.51 -0.71 -9.49
CA ILE A 30 -17.65 0.08 -8.24
C ILE A 30 -17.22 -0.74 -7.03
N THR A 31 -17.67 -2.00 -6.94
CA THR A 31 -17.29 -2.90 -5.85
C THR A 31 -15.78 -3.13 -5.79
N HIS A 32 -15.13 -3.35 -6.94
CA HIS A 32 -13.68 -3.57 -7.03
C HIS A 32 -12.91 -2.30 -6.66
N TYR A 33 -13.40 -1.13 -7.08
CA TYR A 33 -12.82 0.15 -6.71
C TYR A 33 -12.86 0.41 -5.20
N GLU A 34 -14.00 0.16 -4.54
CA GLU A 34 -14.13 0.28 -3.08
C GLU A 34 -13.19 -0.71 -2.34
N GLN A 35 -13.04 -1.93 -2.87
CA GLN A 35 -12.12 -2.91 -2.30
C GLN A 35 -10.66 -2.50 -2.50
N GLY A 36 -10.29 -2.03 -3.69
CA GLY A 36 -8.95 -1.57 -4.02
C GLY A 36 -8.52 -0.36 -3.18
N THR A 37 -9.39 0.64 -3.04
CA THR A 37 -9.10 1.82 -2.19
C THR A 37 -8.91 1.44 -0.72
N LYS A 38 -9.71 0.50 -0.20
CA LYS A 38 -9.56 -0.02 1.16
C LYS A 38 -8.27 -0.82 1.34
N LEU A 39 -7.85 -1.59 0.33
CA LEU A 39 -6.58 -2.33 0.37
C LEU A 39 -5.38 -1.38 0.29
N LEU A 40 -5.42 -0.38 -0.59
CA LEU A 40 -4.39 0.65 -0.71
C LEU A 40 -4.16 1.35 0.64
N SER A 41 -5.23 1.77 1.32
CA SER A 41 -5.13 2.37 2.65
C SER A 41 -4.47 1.44 3.67
N GLN A 42 -4.69 0.13 3.57
CA GLN A 42 -4.04 -0.85 4.46
C GLN A 42 -2.57 -1.04 4.14
N CYS A 43 -2.19 -1.01 2.86
CA CYS A 43 -0.80 -1.04 2.42
C CYS A 43 -0.04 0.19 2.92
N ASP A 44 -0.62 1.39 2.81
CA ASP A 44 -0.02 2.63 3.32
C ASP A 44 0.24 2.57 4.83
N ILE A 45 -0.70 2.01 5.59
CA ILE A 45 -0.52 1.82 7.03
C ILE A 45 0.67 0.88 7.29
N LYS A 46 0.79 -0.22 6.55
CA LYS A 46 1.91 -1.16 6.71
C LYS A 46 3.26 -0.54 6.36
N LEU A 47 3.31 0.28 5.31
CA LEU A 47 4.53 1.02 4.94
C LEU A 47 4.92 2.01 6.04
N LYS A 48 3.97 2.81 6.54
CA LYS A 48 4.21 3.75 7.64
C LYS A 48 4.66 3.05 8.93
N GLU A 49 4.11 1.88 9.24
CA GLU A 49 4.56 1.06 10.37
C GLU A 49 6.03 0.62 10.19
N ALA A 50 6.41 0.22 8.98
CA ALA A 50 7.77 -0.20 8.65
C ALA A 50 8.76 0.99 8.71
N GLU A 51 8.42 2.12 8.10
CA GLU A 51 9.21 3.36 8.14
C GLU A 51 9.47 3.81 9.58
N LYS A 52 8.42 3.88 10.40
CA LYS A 52 8.54 4.25 11.82
C LYS A 52 9.46 3.29 12.58
N LYS A 53 9.38 1.99 12.28
CA LYS A 53 10.26 0.99 12.91
C LYS A 53 11.73 1.22 12.51
N ILE A 54 11.99 1.53 11.25
CA ILE A 54 13.32 1.88 10.76
C ILE A 54 13.83 3.16 11.44
N GLU A 55 12.99 4.19 11.54
CA GLU A 55 13.35 5.46 12.21
C GLU A 55 13.72 5.24 13.68
N VAL A 56 12.94 4.46 14.42
CA VAL A 56 13.24 4.11 15.82
C VAL A 56 14.55 3.33 15.95
N LEU A 57 14.84 2.44 15.01
CA LEU A 57 16.11 1.70 14.99
C LEU A 57 17.28 2.63 14.68
N ARG A 58 17.13 3.55 13.71
CA ARG A 58 18.13 4.56 13.34
C ARG A 58 18.45 5.49 14.50
N SER A 59 17.43 5.99 15.20
CA SER A 59 17.60 6.87 16.37
C SER A 59 18.29 6.18 17.56
N LYS A 60 18.31 4.84 17.60
CA LYS A 60 19.05 4.05 18.59
C LYS A 60 20.50 3.77 18.19
N THR A 61 20.85 3.95 16.91
CA THR A 61 22.19 3.72 16.36
C THR A 61 22.72 5.07 15.86
N GLU A 62 23.45 5.81 16.70
CA GLU A 62 24.03 7.12 16.33
C GLU A 62 24.77 7.03 14.98
N ASN A 63 24.26 7.75 13.96
CA ASN A 63 24.76 7.90 12.57
C ASN A 63 24.37 6.83 11.52
N GLY A 64 23.09 6.76 11.12
CA GLY A 64 22.66 6.07 9.87
C GLY A 64 22.28 7.08 8.77
N PRO A 65 22.60 6.84 7.48
CA PRO A 65 22.45 7.84 6.41
C PRO A 65 21.00 8.33 6.27
N GLU A 66 20.88 9.58 5.85
CA GLU A 66 19.63 10.30 5.65
C GLU A 66 18.89 9.68 4.46
N PHE A 67 17.92 8.80 4.75
CA PHE A 67 16.93 8.41 3.76
C PHE A 67 16.07 9.65 3.57
N GLU A 68 16.39 10.42 2.53
CA GLU A 68 15.62 11.56 2.09
C GLU A 68 14.17 11.08 1.99
N ALA A 69 13.30 11.68 2.81
CA ALA A 69 11.88 11.41 2.74
C ALA A 69 11.50 11.52 1.26
N LEU A 70 10.91 10.47 0.69
CA LEU A 70 10.26 10.59 -0.60
C LEU A 70 9.16 11.62 -0.37
N GLU A 71 9.50 12.89 -0.59
CA GLU A 71 8.57 13.99 -0.52
C GLU A 71 7.44 13.59 -1.43
N SER A 72 6.29 13.35 -0.82
CA SER A 72 5.01 13.28 -1.48
C SER A 72 4.88 14.57 -2.28
N GLU A 73 5.27 14.54 -3.56
CA GLU A 73 4.94 15.56 -4.52
C GLU A 73 3.41 15.73 -4.47
N GLN A 74 2.99 16.96 -4.17
CA GLN A 74 1.59 17.39 -4.24
C GLN A 74 1.04 17.28 -5.66
#